data_AF-A0A6L7RWT0-F1
#
_entry.id   AF-A0A6L7RWT0-F1
#
_cell.length_a   1.000
_cell.length_b   1.000
_cell.length_c   1.000
_cell.angle_alpha   90.00
_cell.angle_beta   90.00
_cell.angle_gamma   90.00
#
_symmetry.space_group_name_H-M   'P 1'
#
loop_
_entity.id
_entity.type
_entity.pdbx_description
1 polymer ?
#
loop_
_entity_poly.entity_id
_entity_poly.type
_entity_poly.pdbx_seq_one_letter_code
_entity_poly.pdbx_strand_id
1 'polypeptide(L)' 'RRHGVDLKAAALQFVLAHPAVASAIPGAQSVAEVEQNFELVGTEIPGDVWSEMKDEGLIPEDAPTP' A
#
# COMPACT_ATOMS: atom_id res chain seq x y z
N ARG A 1 9.97 -3.96 11.63
CA ARG A 1 10.66 -3.97 10.32
C ARG A 1 11.13 -5.39 10.01
N ARG A 2 10.22 -6.29 9.65
CA ARG A 2 10.55 -7.68 9.27
C ARG A 2 10.82 -7.78 7.75
N HIS A 3 10.03 -7.04 6.97
CA HIS A 3 10.09 -7.01 5.50
C HIS A 3 10.70 -5.75 4.89
N GLY A 4 11.08 -4.77 5.71
CA GLY A 4 11.69 -3.52 5.21
C GLY A 4 10.75 -2.61 4.38
N VAL A 5 9.46 -2.91 4.32
CA VAL A 5 8.47 -2.15 3.53
C VAL A 5 8.11 -0.82 4.19
N ASP A 6 7.99 0.24 3.37
CA ASP A 6 7.48 1.53 3.81
C ASP A 6 5.97 1.45 4.06
N LEU A 7 5.53 1.90 5.24
CA LEU A 7 4.12 1.86 5.62
C LEU A 7 3.23 2.70 4.69
N LYS A 8 3.73 3.81 4.14
CA LYS A 8 2.98 4.64 3.19
C LYS A 8 2.77 3.91 1.88
N ALA A 9 3.76 3.16 1.40
CA ALA A 9 3.64 2.35 0.20
C ALA A 9 2.58 1.25 0.39
N ALA A 10 2.64 0.52 1.51
CA ALA A 10 1.65 -0.49 1.84
C ALA A 10 0.23 0.11 1.95
N ALA A 11 0.08 1.25 2.63
CA ALA A 11 -1.22 1.91 2.76
C ALA A 11 -1.81 2.35 1.40
N LEU A 12 -1.00 2.95 0.53
CA LEU A 12 -1.44 3.39 -0.80
C LEU A 12 -1.80 2.22 -1.71
N GLN A 13 -0.98 1.18 -1.74
CA GLN A 13 -1.25 0.01 -2.58
C GLN A 13 -2.43 -0.81 -2.08
N PHE A 14 -2.62 -0.92 -0.75
CA PHE A 14 -3.76 -1.63 -0.17
C PHE A 14 -5.11 -1.03 -0.59
N VAL A 15 -5.28 0.29 -0.48
CA VAL A 15 -6.54 0.94 -0.87
C VAL A 15 -6.80 0.83 -2.38
N LEU A 16 -5.73 0.84 -3.19
CA LEU A 16 -5.82 0.73 -4.66
C LEU A 16 -6.08 -0.71 -5.14
N ALA A 17 -5.85 -1.73 -4.31
CA ALA A 17 -6.06 -3.13 -4.69
C ALA A 17 -7.55 -3.52 -4.76
N HIS A 18 -8.43 -2.77 -4.11
CA HIS A 18 -9.85 -3.12 -4.06
C HIS A 18 -10.57 -2.71 -5.36
N PRO A 19 -11.34 -3.60 -6.03
CA PRO A 19 -11.94 -3.31 -7.34
C PRO A 19 -12.97 -2.17 -7.34
N ALA A 20 -13.53 -1.84 -6.17
CA ALA A 20 -14.41 -0.68 -6.02
C ALA A 20 -13.68 0.68 -5.96
N VAL A 21 -12.35 0.69 -5.82
CA VAL A 21 -11.55 1.92 -5.74
C VAL A 21 -11.02 2.25 -7.12
N ALA A 22 -11.55 3.31 -7.73
CA ALA A 22 -11.09 3.78 -9.04
C ALA A 22 -9.78 4.57 -8.97
N SER A 23 -9.57 5.32 -7.88
CA SER A 23 -8.36 6.13 -7.65
C SER A 23 -8.19 6.48 -6.18
N ALA A 24 -6.95 6.79 -5.80
CA ALA A 24 -6.58 7.37 -4.51
C ALA A 24 -5.88 8.72 -4.78
N ILE A 25 -6.25 9.76 -4.03
CA ILE A 25 -5.69 11.11 -4.18
C ILE A 25 -4.88 11.45 -2.91
N PRO A 26 -3.60 11.01 -2.82
CA PRO A 26 -2.75 11.37 -1.70
C PRO A 26 -2.46 12.88 -1.71
N GLY A 27 -2.37 13.47 -0.52
CA GLY A 27 -1.96 14.85 -0.37
C GLY A 27 -0.51 15.05 -0.81
N ALA A 28 -0.24 16.20 -1.45
CA ALA A 28 1.11 16.67 -1.75
C ALA A 28 1.12 18.22 -1.73
N GLN A 29 2.06 18.79 -0.99
CA GLN A 29 2.29 20.24 -0.88
C GLN A 29 3.49 20.71 -1.71
N SER A 30 4.27 19.78 -2.27
CA SER A 30 5.43 20.09 -3.10
C SER A 30 5.57 19.10 -4.26
N VAL A 31 6.36 19.47 -5.27
CA VAL A 31 6.68 18.58 -6.40
C VAL A 31 7.35 17.29 -5.92
N ALA A 32 8.27 17.40 -4.96
CA ALA A 32 8.95 16.23 -4.40
C ALA A 32 7.97 15.26 -3.71
N GLU A 33 6.92 15.76 -3.05
CA GLU A 33 5.88 14.90 -2.47
C GLU A 33 5.01 14.23 -3.54
N VAL A 34 4.77 14.91 -4.68
CA VAL A 34 4.11 14.29 -5.83
C VAL A 34 4.95 13.13 -6.37
N GLU A 35 6.24 13.36 -6.60
CA GLU A 35 7.20 12.35 -7.07
C GLU A 35 7.27 11.17 -6.09
N GLN A 36 7.37 11.45 -4.78
CA GLN A 36 7.36 10.42 -3.74
C GLN A 36 6.08 9.58 -3.79
N ASN A 37 4.91 10.19 -3.98
CA ASN A 37 3.65 9.44 -4.05
C ASN A 37 3.66 8.45 -5.24
N PHE A 38 4.24 8.83 -6.38
CA PHE A 38 4.40 7.92 -7.52
C PHE A 38 5.38 6.77 -7.21
N GLU A 39 6.51 7.06 -6.57
CA GLU A 39 7.47 6.04 -6.15
C GLU A 39 6.88 5.02 -5.17
N LEU A 40 6.08 5.50 -4.20
CA LEU A 40 5.41 4.65 -3.21
C LEU A 40 4.40 3.68 -3.86
N VAL A 41 3.65 4.15 -4.85
CA VAL A 41 2.71 3.29 -5.60
C VAL A 41 3.46 2.22 -6.41
N GLY A 42 4.65 2.54 -6.93
CA GLY A 42 5.48 1.61 -7.69
C GLY A 42 6.43 0.74 -6.86
N THR A 43 6.42 0.87 -5.53
CA THR A 43 7.33 0.11 -4.65
C THR A 43 7.00 -1.37 -4.69
N GLU A 44 8.00 -2.23 -4.88
CA GLU A 44 7.80 -3.68 -4.77
C GLU A 44 7.53 -4.07 -3.32
N ILE A 45 6.37 -4.67 -3.07
CA ILE A 45 5.98 -5.20 -1.76
C ILE A 45 5.87 -6.72 -1.86
N PRO A 46 6.70 -7.48 -1.11
CA PRO A 46 6.60 -8.94 -1.10
C PRO A 46 5.19 -9.41 -0.71
N GLY A 47 4.66 -10.41 -1.43
CA GLY A 47 3.33 -10.98 -1.14
C GLY A 47 3.16 -11.45 0.30
N ASP A 48 4.24 -11.97 0.91
CA ASP A 48 4.27 -12.44 2.30
C ASP A 48 3.89 -11.36 3.32
N VAL A 49 4.11 -10.07 2.99
CA VAL A 49 3.70 -8.95 3.84
C VAL A 49 2.18 -8.94 4.01
N TRP A 50 1.45 -9.13 2.92
CA TRP A 50 -0.01 -9.13 2.91
C TRP A 50 -0.58 -10.36 3.60
N SER A 51 0.01 -11.53 3.33
CA SER A 51 -0.35 -12.78 4.02
C SER A 51 -0.17 -12.65 5.53
N GLU A 52 0.98 -12.14 5.99
CA GLU A 52 1.24 -11.95 7.42
C GLU A 52 0.27 -10.93 8.05
N MET A 53 -0.06 -9.83 7.37
CA MET A 53 -1.04 -8.87 7.88
C MET A 53 -2.45 -9.47 8.03
N LYS A 54 -2.83 -10.41 7.16
CA LYS A 54 -4.09 -11.18 7.30
C LYS A 54 -4.01 -12.16 8.46
N ASP A 55 -2.94 -12.94 8.54
CA ASP A 55 -2.72 -13.93 9.59
C ASP A 55 -2.67 -13.28 10.99
N GLU A 56 -2.10 -12.08 11.10
CA GLU A 56 -2.06 -11.30 12.33
C GLU A 56 -3.36 -10.51 12.61
N GLY A 57 -4.36 -10.56 11.70
CA GLY A 57 -5.63 -9.87 11.84
C GLY A 57 -5.55 -8.34 11.73
N LEU A 58 -4.48 -7.82 11.12
CA LEU A 58 -4.28 -6.39 10.89
C LEU A 58 -5.13 -5.86 9.72
N ILE A 59 -5.45 -6.73 8.77
CA ILE A 59 -6.43 -6.50 7.71
C ILE A 59 -7.39 -7.70 7.61
N PRO A 60 -8.59 -7.54 7.05
CA PRO A 60 -9.52 -8.65 6.84
C PRO A 60 -8.92 -9.77 5.97
N GLU A 61 -9.23 -11.02 6.30
CA GLU A 61 -8.73 -12.21 5.59
C GLU A 61 -9.12 -12.19 4.09
N ASP A 62 -10.33 -11.73 3.80
CA ASP A 62 -10.90 -11.60 2.46
C ASP A 62 -10.54 -10.29 1.76
N ALA A 63 -9.76 -9.40 2.39
CA ALA A 63 -9.37 -8.15 1.76
C ALA A 63 -8.57 -8.41 0.48
N PRO A 64 -8.92 -7.79 -0.66
CA PRO A 64 -8.08 -7.78 -1.85
C PRO A 64 -6.74 -7.12 -1.51
N THR A 65 -5.65 -7.77 -1.92
CA THR A 65 -4.28 -7.26 -1.76
C THR A 65 -3.62 -7.26 -3.14
N PRO A 66 -2.65 -6.36 -3.39
CA PRO A 66 -1.89 -6.32 -4.65
C PRO A 66 -1.28 -7.66 -5.05
#